data_AF-A0A7J4PH45-F1
#
_entry.id   AF-A0A7J4PH45-F1
#
_cell.length_a   1.000
_cell.length_b   1.000
_cell.length_c   1.000
_cell.angle_alpha   90.00
_cell.angle_beta   90.00
_cell.angle_gamma   90.00
#
_symmetry.space_group_name_H-M   'P 1'
#
loop_
_entity.id
_entity.type
_entity.pdbx_description
1 polymer ?
#
loop_
_entity_poly.entity_id
_entity_poly.type
_entity_poly.pdbx_seq_one_letter_code
_entity_poly.pdbx_strand_id
1 'polypeptide(L)' 'MAETTTIQIKKQTRDQLRAIGAMGDDYNSVIEKLIIEHNRNELVEYGERIVKEHTDKFVNVNEL' A
#
# COMPACT_ATOMS: atom_id res chain seq x y z
N MET A 1 23.84 -1.79 -17.60
CA MET A 1 22.66 -1.03 -18.08
C MET A 1 21.54 -1.34 -17.09
N ALA A 2 20.97 -0.34 -16.43
CA ALA A 2 19.90 -0.57 -15.45
C ALA A 2 18.64 -1.02 -16.19
N GLU A 3 18.04 -2.11 -15.74
CA GLU A 3 16.79 -2.64 -16.29
C GLU A 3 15.65 -1.69 -15.90
N THR A 4 15.05 -1.03 -16.88
CA THR A 4 13.97 -0.06 -16.63
C THR A 4 12.62 -0.72 -16.83
N THR A 5 11.74 -0.62 -15.83
CA THR A 5 10.35 -1.04 -15.92
C THR A 5 9.44 0.16 -16.17
N THR A 6 8.60 0.09 -17.21
CA THR A 6 7.61 1.12 -17.52
C THR A 6 6.28 0.78 -16.86
N ILE A 7 5.74 1.71 -16.07
CA ILE A 7 4.44 1.56 -15.39
C ILE A 7 3.50 2.66 -15.87
N GLN A 8 2.28 2.30 -16.24
CA GLN A 8 1.23 3.26 -16.61
C GLN A 8 0.50 3.73 -15.35
N ILE A 9 0.46 5.05 -15.12
CA ILE A 9 -0.18 5.65 -13.96
C ILE A 9 -1.12 6.80 -14.36
N LYS A 10 -2.12 7.08 -13.53
CA LYS A 10 -3.04 8.22 -13.73
C LYS A 10 -2.30 9.54 -13.48
N LYS A 11 -2.77 10.63 -14.12
CA LYS A 11 -2.20 11.98 -13.94
C LYS A 11 -2.16 12.42 -12.47
N GLN A 12 -3.22 12.14 -11.71
CA GLN A 12 -3.30 12.44 -10.28
C GLN A 12 -2.18 11.75 -9.49
N THR A 13 -1.96 10.45 -9.73
CA THR A 13 -0.90 9.66 -9.08
C THR A 13 0.49 10.20 -9.42
N ARG A 14 0.72 10.59 -10.69
CA ARG A 14 1.97 11.23 -11.12
C ARG A 14 2.22 12.54 -10.37
N ASP A 15 1.19 13.36 -10.20
CA ASP A 15 1.32 14.67 -9.55
C ASP A 15 1.57 14.50 -8.04
N GLN A 16 0.98 13.49 -7.40
CA GLN A 16 1.30 13.09 -6.03
C GLN A 16 2.74 12.57 -5.88
N LEU A 17 3.17 11.67 -6.78
CA LEU A 17 4.56 11.18 -6.82
C LEU A 17 5.57 12.33 -6.97
N ARG A 18 5.25 13.30 -7.84
CA ARG A 18 6.08 14.49 -8.05
C ARG A 18 6.15 15.38 -6.81
N ALA A 19 5.04 15.52 -6.08
CA ALA A 19 5.01 16.26 -4.82
C ALA A 19 5.89 15.59 -3.74
N ILE A 20 5.88 14.25 -3.68
CA ILE A 20 6.73 13.49 -2.74
C ILE A 20 8.21 13.61 -3.14
N GLY A 21 8.55 13.44 -4.41
CA GLY A 21 9.93 13.58 -4.90
C GLY A 21 10.49 15.00 -4.80
N ALA A 22 9.64 16.03 -4.74
CA ALA A 22 10.07 17.41 -4.52
C ALA A 22 10.66 17.66 -3.12
N MET A 23 10.50 16.74 -2.17
CA MET A 23 11.10 16.79 -0.84
C MET A 23 12.55 16.27 -0.80
N GLY A 24 13.15 15.88 -1.94
CA GLY A 24 14.53 15.40 -2.02
C GLY A 24 14.70 13.90 -1.76
N ASP A 25 13.60 13.16 -1.62
CA ASP A 25 13.61 11.70 -1.52
C ASP A 25 13.88 11.06 -2.90
N ASP A 26 14.74 10.04 -2.94
CA ASP A 26 15.02 9.26 -4.16
C ASP A 26 13.72 8.62 -4.70
N TYR A 27 13.49 8.75 -6.00
CA TYR A 27 12.26 8.30 -6.65
C TYR A 27 11.99 6.80 -6.44
N ASN A 28 13.05 5.98 -6.36
CA ASN A 28 12.92 4.56 -6.06
C ASN A 28 12.43 4.30 -4.63
N SER A 29 12.88 5.10 -3.67
CA SER A 29 12.42 5.01 -2.27
C SER A 29 10.94 5.34 -2.15
N VAL A 30 10.44 6.28 -2.96
CA VAL A 30 9.01 6.62 -3.01
C VAL A 30 8.18 5.46 -3.57
N ILE A 31 8.68 4.82 -4.64
CA ILE A 31 8.03 3.64 -5.23
C ILE A 31 8.01 2.48 -4.24
N GLU A 32 9.12 2.19 -3.57
CA GLU A 32 9.19 1.14 -2.56
C GLU A 32 8.21 1.37 -1.41
N LYS A 33 8.15 2.61 -0.89
CA LYS A 33 7.17 2.99 0.15
C LYS A 33 5.74 2.74 -0.31
N LEU A 34 5.41 3.09 -1.56
CA LEU A 34 4.07 2.89 -2.13
C LEU A 34 3.73 1.41 -2.34
N ILE A 35 4.68 0.59 -2.76
CA ILE A 35 4.49 -0.87 -2.91
C ILE A 35 4.24 -1.49 -1.53
N ILE A 36 5.02 -1.11 -0.51
CA ILE A 36 4.84 -1.59 0.86
C ILE A 36 3.46 -1.21 1.40
N GLU A 37 3.05 0.04 1.19
CA GLU A 37 1.75 0.53 1.65
C GLU A 37 0.58 -0.18 0.93
N HIS A 38 0.68 -0.39 -0.38
CA HIS A 38 -0.31 -1.13 -1.15
C HIS A 38 -0.46 -2.57 -0.65
N ASN A 39 0.65 -3.30 -0.52
CA ASN A 39 0.65 -4.68 -0.03
C ASN A 39 0.11 -4.78 1.40
N ARG A 40 0.42 -3.78 2.25
CA ARG A 40 -0.11 -3.70 3.61
C ARG A 40 -1.63 -3.50 3.60
N ASN A 41 -2.15 -2.63 2.74
CA ASN A 41 -3.59 -2.40 2.62
C ASN A 41 -4.31 -3.65 2.11
N GLU A 42 -3.76 -4.37 1.12
CA GLU A 42 -4.33 -5.65 0.67
C GLU A 42 -4.37 -6.68 1.80
N LEU A 43 -3.31 -6.75 2.63
CA LEU A 43 -3.25 -7.67 3.77
C LEU A 43 -4.26 -7.29 4.85
N VAL A 44 -4.48 -6.00 5.09
CA VAL A 44 -5.51 -5.50 6.02
C VAL A 44 -6.91 -5.84 5.48
N GLU A 45 -7.20 -5.57 4.21
CA GLU A 45 -8.49 -5.90 3.60
C GLU A 45 -8.76 -7.41 3.62
N TYR A 46 -7.73 -8.23 3.37
CA TYR A 46 -7.83 -9.68 3.50
C TYR A 46 -8.14 -10.10 4.94
N GLY A 47 -7.44 -9.54 5.93
CA GLY A 47 -7.68 -9.81 7.34
C GLY A 47 -9.09 -9.43 7.78
N GLU A 48 -9.57 -8.24 7.39
CA GLU A 48 -10.94 -7.80 7.66
C GLU A 48 -11.98 -8.73 7.04
N ARG A 49 -11.73 -9.24 5.82
CA ARG A 49 -12.61 -10.20 5.16
C ARG A 49 -12.70 -11.52 5.92
N ILE A 50 -11.56 -12.08 6.32
CA ILE A 50 -11.51 -13.33 7.10
C ILE A 50 -12.20 -13.19 8.45
N VAL A 51 -12.01 -12.08 9.16
CA VAL A 51 -12.69 -11.83 10.44
C VAL A 51 -14.21 -11.72 10.24
N LYS A 52 -14.67 -11.06 9.17
CA LYS A 52 -16.10 -10.98 8.86
C LYS A 52 -16.69 -12.35 8.50
N GLU A 53 -16.00 -13.14 7.68
CA GLU A 53 -16.49 -14.45 7.21
C GLU A 53 -16.46 -15.55 8.27
N HIS A 54 -15.58 -15.44 9.26
CA HIS A 54 -15.42 -16.42 10.35
C HIS A 54 -15.62 -15.80 11.72
N THR A 55 -16.62 -14.92 11.85
CA THR A 55 -16.92 -14.20 13.10
C THR A 55 -17.19 -15.14 14.28
N ASP A 56 -17.68 -16.35 14.01
CA ASP A 56 -17.92 -17.43 14.98
C ASP A 56 -16.63 -18.01 15.59
N LYS A 57 -15.47 -17.80 14.95
CA LYS A 57 -14.17 -18.33 15.37
C LYS A 57 -13.28 -17.31 16.08
N PHE A 58 -13.68 -16.04 16.13
CA PHE A 58 -12.90 -14.96 16.70
C PHE A 58 -13.61 -14.36 17.91
N VAL A 59 -12.85 -14.06 18.97
CA VAL A 59 -13.36 -13.41 20.18
C VAL A 59 -12.77 -12.01 20.26
N ASN A 60 -13.60 -11.00 20.51
CA ASN A 60 -13.16 -9.62 20.66
C ASN A 60 -12.43 -9.45 22.01
N VAL A 61 -11.14 -9.15 21.94
CA VAL A 61 -10.28 -8.98 23.14
C VAL A 61 -10.68 -7.74 23.95
N ASN A 62 -11.36 -6.76 23.35
CA ASN A 62 -11.82 -5.55 24.06
C ASN A 62 -13.14 -5.76 24.82
N GLU A 63 -13.80 -6.90 24.66
CA GLU A 63 -15.02 -7.28 25.39
C GLU A 63 -14.75 -8.30 26.52
N LEU A 64 -13.46 -8.62 26.76
CA LEU A 64 -12.95 -9.42 27.87
C LEU A 64 -12.63 -8.53 29.08
#